data_AF-A0A3A6EHA5-F1
#
_entry.id   AF-A0A3A6EHA5-F1
#
_cell.length_a   1.000
_cell.length_b   1.000
_cell.length_c   1.000
_cell.angle_alpha   90.00
_cell.angle_beta   90.00
_cell.angle_gamma   90.00
#
_symmetry.space_group_name_H-M   'P 1'
#
loop_
_entity.id
_entity.type
_entity.pdbx_description
1 polymer ?
#
loop_
_entity_poly.entity_id
_entity_poly.type
_entity_poly.pdbx_seq_one_letter_code
_entity_poly.pdbx_strand_id
1 'polypeptide(L)'
;MYEGNPADLRMVKLISADAVLDEAIHKCQVFKYDMEEDFIYLELKENDLTTISLDAKYRCYIATRNELLCCTGVVKERFHSEDGNMLVFRIENGFYTISDGDGIEKNM
;
A
#
# COMPACT_ATOMS: atom_id res chain seq x y z
N MET A 1 -2.34 8.81 -13.39
CA MET A 1 -2.25 9.46 -12.04
C MET A 1 -1.74 8.39 -11.10
N TYR A 2 -0.59 8.60 -10.46
CA TYR A 2 0.20 7.63 -9.66
C TYR A 2 0.60 6.30 -10.33
N GLU A 3 -0.07 5.85 -11.38
CA GLU A 3 0.27 4.67 -12.17
C GLU A 3 1.76 4.63 -12.54
N GLY A 4 2.38 3.48 -12.30
CA GLY A 4 3.81 3.26 -12.48
C GLY A 4 4.68 3.77 -11.33
N ASN A 5 4.15 4.56 -10.39
CA ASN A 5 4.93 5.00 -9.24
C ASN A 5 5.18 3.81 -8.31
N PRO A 6 6.39 3.72 -7.74
CA PRO A 6 6.66 2.71 -6.74
C PRO A 6 5.92 3.06 -5.45
N ALA A 7 5.51 2.01 -4.74
CA ALA A 7 4.77 2.14 -3.50
C ALA A 7 5.28 1.14 -2.46
N ASP A 8 5.21 1.51 -1.19
CA ASP A 8 5.54 0.65 -0.06
C ASP A 8 4.27 0.42 0.78
N LEU A 9 3.93 -0.84 1.03
CA LEU A 9 2.79 -1.22 1.86
C LEU A 9 3.30 -1.77 3.19
N ARG A 10 2.94 -1.10 4.29
CA ARG A 10 3.35 -1.50 5.65
C ARG A 10 2.14 -1.83 6.50
N MET A 11 2.16 -2.98 7.18
CA MET A 11 1.08 -3.30 8.12
C MET A 11 1.17 -2.37 9.33
N VAL A 12 0.01 -1.84 9.75
CA VAL A 12 -0.11 -0.97 10.93
C VAL A 12 -0.67 -1.76 12.10
N LYS A 13 -1.72 -2.56 11.86
CA LYS A 13 -2.33 -3.43 12.87
C LYS A 13 -3.21 -4.50 12.20
N LEU A 14 -3.37 -5.63 12.87
CA LEU A 14 -4.45 -6.56 12.53
C LEU A 14 -5.81 -5.97 12.94
N ILE A 15 -6.87 -6.38 12.25
CA ILE A 15 -8.24 -5.96 12.55
C ILE A 15 -8.80 -6.85 13.67
N SER A 16 -8.54 -8.16 13.63
CA SER A 16 -9.04 -9.12 14.62
C SER A 16 -8.23 -9.23 15.92
N ALA A 17 -7.00 -8.73 15.96
CA ALA A 17 -6.17 -8.75 17.15
C ALA A 17 -5.51 -7.38 17.35
N ASP A 18 -5.56 -6.83 18.56
CA ASP A 18 -4.85 -5.59 18.94
C ASP A 18 -3.32 -5.82 19.05
N ALA A 19 -2.79 -6.66 18.17
CA ALA A 19 -1.39 -6.99 18.03
C ALA A 19 -0.90 -6.36 16.73
N VAL A 20 0.12 -5.52 16.83
CA VAL A 20 0.92 -5.10 15.68
C VAL A 20 1.76 -6.30 15.29
N LEU A 21 1.31 -7.01 14.27
CA LEU A 21 2.05 -8.10 13.67
C LEU A 21 2.61 -7.58 12.34
N ASP A 22 3.91 -7.80 12.16
CA ASP A 22 4.71 -7.42 11.00
C ASP A 22 4.98 -5.92 10.79
N GLU A 23 6.22 -5.53 11.12
CA GLU A 23 6.86 -4.31 10.59
C GLU A 23 7.36 -4.47 9.15
N ALA A 24 7.00 -5.58 8.48
CA ALA A 24 7.42 -5.85 7.11
C ALA A 24 6.95 -4.74 6.16
N ILE A 25 7.88 -4.31 5.31
CA ILE A 25 7.64 -3.35 4.24
C ILE A 25 7.52 -4.15 2.97
N HIS A 26 6.31 -4.17 2.40
CA HIS A 26 6.05 -4.85 1.15
C HIS A 26 6.25 -3.92 -0.04
N LYS A 27 7.09 -4.33 -0.98
CA LYS A 27 7.38 -3.52 -2.16
C LYS A 27 6.28 -3.70 -3.21
N CYS A 28 5.67 -2.60 -3.60
CA CYS A 28 4.57 -2.54 -4.55
C CYS A 28 4.85 -1.53 -5.66
N GLN A 29 4.02 -1.57 -6.70
CA GLN A 29 3.92 -0.54 -7.72
C GLN A 29 2.45 -0.22 -7.96
N VAL A 30 2.12 1.05 -8.17
CA VAL A 30 0.74 1.43 -8.50
C VAL A 30 0.43 0.96 -9.91
N PHE A 31 -0.48 0.01 -10.03
CA PHE A 31 -0.98 -0.48 -11.30
C PHE A 31 -2.08 0.43 -11.85
N LYS A 32 -3.04 0.79 -11.01
CA LYS A 32 -4.16 1.69 -11.35
C LYS A 32 -4.69 2.39 -10.10
N TYR A 33 -5.14 3.63 -10.24
CA TYR A 33 -5.89 4.33 -9.21
C TYR A 33 -7.31 4.64 -9.70
N ASP A 34 -8.31 4.21 -8.95
CA ASP A 34 -9.72 4.49 -9.18
C ASP A 34 -10.21 5.54 -8.17
N MET A 35 -10.46 6.75 -8.67
CA MET A 35 -10.80 7.90 -7.83
C MET A 35 -12.25 7.88 -7.35
N GLU A 36 -13.16 7.20 -8.05
CA GLU A 36 -14.59 7.21 -7.72
C GLU A 36 -14.88 6.29 -6.53
N GLU A 37 -14.18 5.17 -6.46
CA GLU A 37 -14.39 4.12 -5.47
C GLU A 37 -13.30 4.07 -4.38
N ASP A 38 -12.35 5.03 -4.41
CA ASP A 38 -11.20 5.11 -3.49
C ASP A 38 -10.35 3.81 -3.45
N PHE A 39 -10.14 3.19 -4.61
CA PHE A 39 -9.33 1.98 -4.75
C PHE A 39 -8.00 2.22 -5.47
N ILE A 40 -6.95 1.58 -4.96
CA ILE A 40 -5.65 1.48 -5.62
C ILE A 40 -5.41 0.01 -5.94
N TYR A 41 -5.13 -0.27 -7.21
CA TYR A 41 -4.59 -1.55 -7.63
C TYR A 41 -3.07 -1.47 -7.50
N LEU A 42 -2.51 -2.33 -6.65
CA LEU A 42 -1.08 -2.43 -6.42
C LEU A 42 -0.57 -3.76 -6.96
N GLU A 43 0.51 -3.71 -7.72
CA GLU A 43 1.28 -4.88 -8.10
C GLU A 43 2.34 -5.12 -7.01
N LEU A 44 2.20 -6.21 -6.27
CA LEU A 44 3.17 -6.68 -5.29
C LEU A 44 4.39 -7.25 -6.02
N LYS A 45 5.58 -6.73 -5.72
CA LYS A 45 6.84 -7.20 -6.32
C LYS A 45 7.38 -8.47 -5.67
N GLU A 46 6.87 -8.82 -4.50
CA GLU A 46 7.13 -10.10 -3.85
C GLU A 46 6.32 -11.22 -4.51
N ASN A 47 6.91 -12.41 -4.58
CA ASN A 47 6.26 -13.57 -5.20
C ASN A 47 5.12 -14.16 -4.35
N ASP A 48 5.14 -13.94 -3.04
CA ASP A 48 4.21 -14.58 -2.12
C ASP A 48 3.11 -13.62 -1.66
N LEU A 49 1.91 -13.78 -2.23
CA LEU A 49 0.72 -13.02 -1.84
C LEU A 49 0.23 -13.38 -0.43
N THR A 50 0.61 -14.54 0.12
CA THR A 50 0.07 -15.04 1.39
C THR A 50 0.54 -14.19 2.57
N THR A 51 1.67 -13.52 2.42
CA THR A 51 2.21 -12.48 3.32
C THR A 51 1.24 -11.32 3.57
N ILE A 52 0.39 -10.97 2.58
CA ILE A 52 -0.51 -9.81 2.66
C ILE A 52 -1.86 -10.19 3.29
N SER A 53 -1.98 -10.09 4.62
CA SER A 53 -3.26 -10.30 5.32
C SER A 53 -4.40 -9.40 4.79
N LEU A 54 -5.57 -9.99 4.56
CA LEU A 54 -6.81 -9.25 4.24
C LEU A 54 -7.50 -8.70 5.50
N ASP A 55 -7.11 -9.19 6.68
CA ASP A 55 -7.64 -8.77 7.97
C ASP A 55 -6.68 -7.81 8.69
N ALA A 56 -6.13 -6.87 7.93
CA ALA A 56 -5.14 -5.94 8.44
C ALA A 56 -5.35 -4.54 7.86
N LYS A 57 -5.02 -3.54 8.68
CA LYS A 57 -4.90 -2.17 8.23
C LYS A 57 -3.47 -1.90 7.82
N TYR A 58 -3.30 -1.34 6.64
CA TYR A 58 -2.00 -0.96 6.10
C TYR A 58 -1.90 0.54 5.94
N ARG A 59 -0.66 0.99 5.91
CA ARG A 59 -0.27 2.30 5.42
C ARG A 59 0.46 2.08 4.09
N CYS A 60 0.01 2.80 3.07
CA CYS A 60 0.60 2.77 1.73
C CYS A 60 1.32 4.10 1.50
N TYR A 61 2.59 4.03 1.10
CA TYR A 61 3.41 5.17 0.74
C TYR A 61 3.65 5.13 -0.76
N ILE A 62 3.30 6.18 -1.49
CA ILE A 62 3.49 6.27 -2.94
C ILE A 62 4.52 7.35 -3.22
N ALA A 63 5.67 6.96 -3.76
CA ALA A 63 6.69 7.92 -4.12
C ALA A 63 6.37 8.51 -5.49
N THR A 64 6.09 9.80 -5.53
CA THR A 64 5.94 10.56 -6.77
C THR A 64 7.26 11.28 -7.09
N ARG A 65 7.33 11.96 -8.24
CA ARG A 65 8.54 12.70 -8.64
C ARG A 65 8.93 13.82 -7.67
N ASN A 66 7.98 14.36 -6.92
CA ASN A 66 8.16 15.58 -6.12
C ASN A 66 7.95 15.35 -4.63
N GLU A 67 7.16 14.33 -4.26
CA GLU A 67 6.69 14.13 -2.89
C GLU A 67 6.36 12.67 -2.60
N LEU A 68 6.40 12.33 -1.31
CA LEU A 68 5.93 11.04 -0.79
C LEU A 68 4.50 11.21 -0.30
N LEU A 69 3.57 10.53 -0.98
CA LEU A 69 2.17 10.48 -0.57
C LEU A 69 1.96 9.31 0.36
N CYS A 70 1.02 9.47 1.29
CA CYS A 70 0.67 8.43 2.24
C CYS A 70 -0.84 8.33 2.39
N CYS A 71 -1.32 7.11 2.48
CA CYS A 71 -2.71 6.82 2.80
C CYS A 71 -2.79 5.58 3.71
N THR A 72 -3.92 5.41 4.39
CA THR A 72 -4.21 4.20 5.16
C THR A 72 -5.45 3.53 4.63
N GLY A 73 -5.50 2.21 4.72
CA GLY A 73 -6.58 1.44 4.15
C GLY A 73 -6.45 -0.06 4.41
N VAL A 74 -7.24 -0.84 3.70
CA VAL A 74 -7.31 -2.30 3.83
C VAL A 74 -7.22 -2.96 2.47
N VAL A 75 -6.57 -4.11 2.41
CA VAL A 75 -6.58 -4.94 1.20
C VAL A 75 -7.89 -5.72 1.17
N LYS A 76 -8.69 -5.52 0.12
CA LYS A 76 -9.97 -6.22 -0.08
C LYS A 76 -9.76 -7.54 -0.81
N GLU A 77 -8.88 -7.55 -1.80
CA GLU A 77 -8.60 -8.72 -2.62
C GLU A 77 -7.10 -8.82 -2.89
N ARG A 78 -6.63 -10.05 -3.03
CA ARG A 78 -5.27 -10.38 -3.46
C ARG A 78 -5.35 -11.57 -4.41
N PHE A 79 -4.76 -11.47 -5.59
CA PHE A 79 -4.86 -12.51 -6.62
C PHE A 79 -3.69 -12.47 -7.60
N HIS A 80 -3.41 -13.59 -8.24
CA HIS A 80 -2.47 -13.66 -9.35
C HIS A 80 -3.18 -13.24 -10.66
N SER A 81 -2.56 -12.35 -11.42
CA SER A 81 -2.96 -11.92 -12.76
C SER A 81 -1.85 -12.21 -13.78
N GLU A 82 -2.14 -12.08 -15.07
CA GLU A 82 -1.12 -12.12 -16.14
C GLU A 82 -0.08 -10.99 -15.97
N ASP A 83 -0.49 -9.86 -15.41
CA ASP A 83 0.36 -8.70 -15.12
C ASP A 83 1.15 -8.83 -13.80
N GLY A 84 0.93 -9.88 -13.00
CA GLY A 84 1.63 -10.11 -11.73
C GLY A 84 0.72 -10.28 -10.51
N ASN A 85 1.30 -10.10 -9.34
CA ASN A 85 0.62 -10.28 -8.05
C ASN A 85 -0.18 -9.03 -7.70
N MET A 86 -1.50 -9.09 -7.77
CA MET A 86 -2.37 -7.93 -7.64
C MET A 86 -3.01 -7.83 -6.27
N LEU A 87 -3.06 -6.61 -5.75
CA LEU A 87 -3.76 -6.24 -4.53
C LEU A 87 -4.79 -5.14 -4.85
N VAL A 88 -6.02 -5.32 -4.35
CA VAL A 88 -7.06 -4.28 -4.40
C VAL A 88 -7.10 -3.59 -3.04
N PHE A 89 -6.52 -2.41 -2.96
CA PHE A 89 -6.38 -1.64 -1.73
C PHE A 89 -7.44 -0.54 -1.65
N ARG A 90 -8.32 -0.62 -0.64
CA ARG A 90 -9.33 0.40 -0.38
C ARG A 90 -8.78 1.44 0.58
N ILE A 91 -8.77 2.70 0.16
CA ILE A 91 -8.35 3.83 1.00
C ILE A 91 -9.46 4.15 2.01
N GLU A 92 -9.08 4.49 3.24
CA GLU A 92 -10.03 4.87 4.30
C GLU A 92 -9.93 6.34 4.74
N ASN A 93 -8.79 7.02 4.54
CA ASN A 93 -8.54 8.38 5.05
C ASN A 93 -7.99 9.35 3.98
N GLY A 94 -8.22 9.07 2.70
CA GLY A 94 -7.63 9.82 1.60
C GLY A 94 -6.10 9.80 1.60
N PHE A 95 -5.48 10.70 0.81
CA PHE A 95 -4.04 10.89 0.74
C PHE A 95 -3.60 12.14 1.51
N TYR A 96 -2.46 12.05 2.18
CA TYR A 96 -1.75 13.18 2.76
C TYR A 96 -0.27 13.12 2.38
N THR A 97 0.37 14.28 2.34
CA THR A 97 1.78 14.41 1.99
C THR A 97 2.63 14.25 3.24
N ILE A 98 3.72 13.50 3.13
CA ILE A 98 4.67 13.38 4.24
C ILE A 98 5.74 14.46 4.07
N SER A 99 5.72 15.42 4.99
CA SER A 99 6.77 16.44 5.10
C SER A 99 7.99 15.88 5.81
N ASP A 100 9.18 16.39 5.46
CA ASP A 100 10.46 16.06 6.09
C ASP A 100 10.37 16.32 7.60
N GLY A 101 10.15 15.28 8.39
CA GLY A 101 9.84 15.40 9.82
C GLY A 101 9.19 14.16 10.46
N ASP A 102 8.55 13.27 9.67
CA ASP A 102 7.85 12.08 10.19
C ASP A 102 8.75 10.84 10.36
N GLY A 103 10.08 10.99 10.31
CA GLY A 103 11.02 9.89 10.58
C GLY A 103 11.03 8.75 9.56
N ILE A 104 10.50 8.98 8.35
CA ILE A 104 10.59 8.03 7.23
C ILE A 104 11.88 8.34 6.48
N GLU A 105 12.87 7.46 6.60
CA GLU A 105 14.09 7.54 5.81
C GLU A 105 13.71 7.58 4.32
N LYS A 106 14.00 8.71 3.67
CA LYS A 106 13.85 8.93 2.23
C LYS A 106 14.90 8.15 1.42
N ASN A 107 15.13 6.88 1.76
CA ASN A 107 15.96 5.98 0.98
C ASN A 107 15.09 5.31 -0.08
N MET A 108 14.76 6.08 -1.11
CA MET A 108 14.30 5.55 -2.40
C MET A 108 15.17 6.09 -3.51
#